data_AF-S2R4Y8-F1
#
_entry.id   AF-S2R4Y8-F1
#
_cell.length_a   1.000
_cell.length_b   1.000
_cell.length_c   1.000
_cell.angle_alpha   90.00
_cell.angle_beta   90.00
_cell.angle_gamma   90.00
#
_symmetry.space_group_name_H-M   'P 1'
#
loop_
_entity.id
_entity.type
_entity.pdbx_description
1 polymer ?
#
loop_
_entity_poly.entity_id
_entity_poly.type
_entity_poly.pdbx_seq_one_letter_code
_entity_poly.pdbx_strand_id
1 'polypeptide(L)'
;LKGAGKRDVLLLSHAPALKENGQPALKFNGRAVHELLRAFNFHASGVLHTGEAPAFGGRLRFDFRQSSGRVVGYLAGHYHLEADYIVNGIHYSLQNTSALMGRHHGLTTKFNRRYDRRFGLPSEYAGYVVSVDTQQRLLSLYGYGAASRVRRFQY
;
A
#
# COMPACT_ATOMS: atom_id res chain seq x y z
N LEU A 1 0.59 -6.82 -18.31
CA LEU A 1 -0.77 -6.23 -18.24
C LEU A 1 -1.44 -6.05 -19.63
N LYS A 2 -0.95 -6.68 -20.71
CA LYS A 2 -1.75 -6.79 -21.95
C LYS A 2 -3.03 -7.57 -21.61
N GLY A 3 -4.21 -6.96 -21.82
CA GLY A 3 -5.51 -7.57 -21.51
C GLY A 3 -6.16 -7.18 -20.17
N ALA A 4 -5.61 -6.18 -19.44
CA ALA A 4 -6.28 -5.68 -18.22
C ALA A 4 -7.64 -5.01 -18.52
N GLY A 5 -7.82 -4.44 -19.72
CA GLY A 5 -9.09 -3.84 -20.16
C GLY A 5 -9.60 -2.76 -19.21
N LYS A 6 -10.83 -2.94 -18.71
CA LYS A 6 -11.53 -2.02 -17.80
C LYS A 6 -11.28 -2.30 -16.31
N ARG A 7 -10.40 -3.24 -15.95
CA ARG A 7 -10.23 -3.67 -14.56
C ARG A 7 -9.46 -2.64 -13.75
N ASP A 8 -10.07 -2.21 -12.65
CA ASP A 8 -9.40 -1.49 -11.59
C ASP A 8 -8.39 -2.40 -10.86
N VAL A 9 -7.33 -1.79 -10.31
CA VAL A 9 -6.21 -2.49 -9.69
C VAL A 9 -6.04 -2.02 -8.26
N LEU A 10 -6.14 -2.95 -7.31
CA LEU A 10 -5.73 -2.74 -5.93
C LEU A 10 -4.35 -3.36 -5.71
N LEU A 11 -3.38 -2.59 -5.23
CA LEU A 11 -2.06 -3.10 -4.92
C LEU A 11 -1.98 -3.55 -3.46
N LEU A 12 -1.42 -4.74 -3.26
CA LEU A 12 -1.04 -5.27 -1.95
C LEU A 12 0.48 -5.40 -1.91
N SER A 13 1.12 -4.80 -0.92
CA SER A 13 2.58 -4.80 -0.78
C SER A 13 2.99 -4.99 0.67
N HIS A 14 4.21 -5.46 0.89
CA HIS A 14 4.79 -5.51 2.23
C HIS A 14 5.01 -4.10 2.81
N ALA A 15 5.59 -3.18 2.03
CA ALA A 15 5.93 -1.81 2.44
C ALA A 15 5.42 -0.80 1.40
N PRO A 16 5.12 0.45 1.82
CA PRO A 16 4.67 1.46 0.86
C PRO A 16 5.80 1.86 -0.09
N ALA A 17 5.44 2.23 -1.32
CA ALA A 17 6.42 2.73 -2.30
C ALA A 17 6.90 4.15 -1.96
N LEU A 18 5.97 5.02 -1.53
CA LEU A 18 6.24 6.39 -1.09
C LEU A 18 5.74 6.61 0.33
N LYS A 19 6.28 7.63 0.99
CA LYS A 19 5.77 8.20 2.23
C LYS A 19 4.71 9.27 1.93
N GLU A 20 3.99 9.71 2.95
CA GLU A 20 2.99 10.78 2.86
C GLU A 20 3.53 12.08 2.23
N ASN A 21 4.76 12.48 2.56
CA ASN A 21 5.42 13.64 1.97
C ASN A 21 5.93 13.41 0.52
N GLY A 22 5.52 12.31 -0.12
CA GLY A 22 5.89 11.94 -1.48
C GLY A 22 7.32 11.42 -1.62
N GLN A 23 8.14 11.36 -0.57
CA GLN A 23 9.50 10.79 -0.66
C GLN A 23 9.47 9.26 -0.76
N PRO A 24 10.47 8.61 -1.38
CA PRO A 24 10.55 7.15 -1.42
C PRO A 24 10.54 6.52 -0.02
N ALA A 25 9.66 5.55 0.19
CA ALA A 25 9.64 4.70 1.37
C ALA A 25 10.55 3.48 1.21
N LEU A 26 10.73 3.01 -0.03
CA LEU A 26 11.70 1.99 -0.39
C LEU A 26 13.04 2.62 -0.77
N LYS A 27 14.13 2.05 -0.26
CA LYS A 27 15.51 2.48 -0.60
C LYS A 27 15.79 2.39 -2.10
N PHE A 28 15.28 1.33 -2.74
CA PHE A 28 15.44 1.10 -4.16
C PHE A 28 14.07 1.09 -4.84
N ASN A 29 13.98 1.75 -5.99
CA ASN A 29 12.83 1.75 -6.90
C ASN A 29 11.47 2.24 -6.35
N GLY A 30 11.39 2.77 -5.12
CA GLY A 30 10.11 3.28 -4.57
C GLY A 30 9.45 4.35 -5.45
N ARG A 31 10.23 5.33 -5.91
CA ARG A 31 9.77 6.32 -6.89
C ARG A 31 9.34 5.66 -8.20
N ALA A 32 10.18 4.78 -8.75
CA ALA A 32 9.92 4.16 -10.04
C ALA A 32 8.63 3.32 -10.04
N VAL A 33 8.39 2.56 -8.96
CA VAL A 33 7.12 1.83 -8.76
C VAL A 33 5.96 2.81 -8.76
N HIS A 34 6.02 3.89 -7.98
CA HIS A 34 4.93 4.87 -7.93
C HIS A 34 4.65 5.53 -9.29
N GLU A 35 5.69 5.94 -10.01
CA GLU A 35 5.54 6.55 -11.34
C GLU A 35 4.94 5.58 -12.36
N LEU A 36 5.23 4.27 -12.24
CA LEU A 36 4.58 3.26 -13.09
C LEU A 36 3.07 3.16 -12.81
N LEU A 37 2.66 3.26 -11.54
CA LEU A 37 1.23 3.29 -11.17
C LEU A 37 0.55 4.55 -11.67
N ARG A 38 1.22 5.70 -11.58
CA ARG A 38 0.73 6.94 -12.17
C ARG A 38 0.56 6.81 -13.68
N ALA A 39 1.56 6.25 -14.36
CA ALA A 39 1.49 6.00 -15.79
C ALA A 39 0.33 5.08 -16.19
N PHE A 40 -0.02 4.09 -15.35
CA PHE A 40 -1.21 3.26 -15.55
C PHE A 40 -2.50 4.09 -15.47
N ASN A 41 -2.63 4.95 -14.47
CA ASN A 41 -3.81 5.83 -14.31
C ASN A 41 -3.93 6.88 -15.41
N PHE A 42 -2.81 7.32 -15.98
CA PHE A 42 -2.78 8.24 -17.13
C PHE A 42 -2.88 7.52 -18.48
N HIS A 43 -3.01 6.20 -18.50
CA HIS A 43 -3.06 5.39 -19.73
C HIS A 43 -1.86 5.66 -20.65
N ALA A 44 -0.68 5.88 -20.05
CA ALA A 44 0.52 6.27 -20.76
C ALA A 44 1.31 5.07 -21.29
N SER A 45 2.18 5.33 -22.26
CA SER A 45 3.22 4.39 -22.70
C SER A 45 4.58 5.03 -22.56
N GLY A 46 5.62 4.24 -22.28
CA GLY A 46 6.96 4.78 -22.15
C GLY A 46 7.98 3.75 -21.68
N VAL A 47 9.09 4.27 -21.16
CA VAL A 47 10.17 3.49 -20.55
C VAL A 47 10.35 3.97 -19.12
N LEU A 48 10.18 3.06 -18.16
CA LEU A 48 10.52 3.29 -16.77
C LEU A 48 12.00 2.99 -16.57
N HIS A 49 12.73 3.93 -15.97
CA HIS A 49 14.13 3.75 -15.59
C HIS A 49 14.20 3.48 -14.08
N THR A 50 14.80 2.36 -13.69
CA THR A 50 14.88 1.91 -12.29
C THR A 50 16.29 2.07 -11.74
N GLY A 51 16.90 3.25 -11.87
CA GLY A 51 18.26 3.53 -11.38
C GLY A 51 19.34 2.60 -11.98
N GLU A 52 20.52 2.59 -11.36
CA GLU A 52 21.71 1.86 -11.85
C GLU A 52 22.25 0.83 -10.85
N ALA A 53 21.59 0.65 -9.70
CA ALA A 53 22.02 -0.30 -8.69
C ALA A 53 22.05 -1.73 -9.28
N PRO A 54 23.15 -2.51 -9.17
CA PRO A 54 23.29 -3.76 -9.94
C PRO A 54 22.13 -4.77 -9.83
N ALA A 55 21.49 -4.87 -8.66
CA ALA A 55 20.38 -5.80 -8.43
C ALA A 55 18.97 -5.21 -8.72
N PHE A 56 18.85 -3.90 -8.88
CA PHE A 56 17.57 -3.18 -8.98
C PHE A 56 17.48 -2.26 -10.20
N GLY A 57 18.61 -2.06 -10.88
CA GLY A 57 18.88 -1.23 -12.03
C GLY A 57 18.27 -1.80 -13.29
N GLY A 58 17.73 -0.94 -14.15
CA GLY A 58 17.14 -1.42 -15.39
C GLY A 58 16.24 -0.44 -16.11
N ARG A 59 15.73 -0.90 -17.24
CA ARG A 59 14.78 -0.18 -18.09
C ARG A 59 13.63 -1.11 -18.43
N LEU A 60 12.41 -0.68 -18.13
CA LEU A 60 11.18 -1.42 -18.40
C LEU A 60 10.32 -0.65 -19.39
N ARG A 61 10.05 -1.22 -20.56
CA ARG A 61 9.04 -0.67 -21.49
C ARG A 61 7.64 -1.01 -21.00
N PHE A 62 6.72 -0.06 -21.06
CA PHE A 62 5.31 -0.27 -20.74
C PHE A 62 4.40 0.45 -21.74
N ASP A 63 3.19 -0.06 -21.91
CA ASP A 63 2.13 0.56 -22.71
C ASP A 63 0.77 0.29 -22.06
N PHE A 64 0.18 1.34 -21.50
CA PHE A 64 -1.13 1.30 -20.85
C PHE A 64 -2.22 2.03 -21.64
N ARG A 65 -1.96 2.44 -22.89
CA ARG A 65 -2.93 3.19 -23.71
C ARG A 65 -4.22 2.41 -24.01
N GLN A 66 -4.17 1.09 -23.85
CA GLN A 66 -5.31 0.18 -24.05
C GLN A 66 -6.00 -0.23 -22.72
N SER A 67 -5.54 0.28 -21.57
CA SER A 67 -6.27 0.14 -20.31
C SER A 67 -7.27 1.28 -20.15
N SER A 68 -8.34 1.04 -19.39
CA SER A 68 -9.29 2.08 -18.95
C SER A 68 -9.61 1.99 -17.45
N GLY A 69 -9.16 0.93 -16.78
CA GLY A 69 -9.20 0.86 -15.31
C GLY A 69 -8.13 1.72 -14.66
N ARG A 70 -8.21 1.86 -13.34
CA ARG A 70 -7.30 2.68 -12.53
C ARG A 70 -6.73 1.88 -11.36
N VAL A 71 -5.58 2.30 -10.86
CA VAL A 71 -5.08 1.94 -9.54
C VAL A 71 -5.97 2.63 -8.52
N VAL A 72 -6.75 1.84 -7.78
CA VAL A 72 -7.75 2.30 -6.80
C VAL A 72 -7.19 2.42 -5.39
N GLY A 73 -6.01 1.82 -5.15
CA GLY A 73 -5.32 1.96 -3.87
C GLY A 73 -4.05 1.14 -3.78
N TYR A 74 -3.29 1.41 -2.72
CA TYR A 74 -2.06 0.74 -2.35
C TYR A 74 -2.12 0.39 -0.87
N LEU A 75 -2.41 -0.87 -0.56
CA LEU A 75 -2.39 -1.38 0.81
C LEU A 75 -0.98 -1.88 1.14
N ALA A 76 -0.40 -1.38 2.22
CA ALA A 76 0.95 -1.75 2.63
C ALA A 76 1.07 -1.96 4.14
N GLY A 77 2.08 -2.70 4.58
CA GLY A 77 2.40 -2.88 6.00
C GLY A 77 3.75 -2.28 6.39
N HIS A 78 4.61 -3.12 6.97
CA HIS A 78 6.01 -2.86 7.33
C HIS A 78 6.26 -1.90 8.49
N TYR A 79 5.55 -0.77 8.57
CA TYR A 79 5.82 0.26 9.59
C TYR A 79 5.14 0.03 10.94
N HIS A 80 4.40 -1.08 11.10
CA HIS A 80 3.77 -1.44 12.36
C HIS A 80 2.88 -0.30 12.89
N LEU A 81 2.16 0.37 11.99
CA LEU A 81 1.25 1.46 12.28
C LEU A 81 0.14 1.50 11.23
N GLU A 82 -0.90 2.26 11.53
CA GLU A 82 -1.94 2.62 10.58
C GLU A 82 -1.81 4.09 10.18
N ALA A 83 -1.95 4.34 8.89
CA ALA A 83 -2.04 5.66 8.31
C ALA A 83 -2.73 5.57 6.95
N ASP A 84 -3.33 6.66 6.50
CA ASP A 84 -3.96 6.79 5.20
C ASP A 84 -3.53 8.12 4.60
N TYR A 85 -3.05 8.12 3.37
CA TYR A 85 -2.59 9.32 2.68
C TYR A 85 -2.70 9.16 1.17
N ILE A 86 -2.74 10.29 0.45
CA ILE A 86 -2.82 10.32 -1.00
C ILE A 86 -1.55 10.92 -1.57
N VAL A 87 -0.93 10.24 -2.53
CA VAL A 87 0.19 10.79 -3.31
C VAL A 87 -0.18 10.74 -4.79
N ASN A 88 -0.20 11.91 -5.43
CA ASN A 88 -0.54 12.07 -6.85
C ASN A 88 -1.84 11.35 -7.26
N GLY A 89 -2.87 11.39 -6.40
CA GLY A 89 -4.17 10.76 -6.65
C GLY A 89 -4.25 9.26 -6.38
N ILE A 90 -3.19 8.64 -5.85
CA ILE A 90 -3.19 7.24 -5.42
C ILE A 90 -3.33 7.19 -3.90
N HIS A 91 -4.37 6.52 -3.39
CA HIS A 91 -4.57 6.28 -1.96
C HIS A 91 -3.60 5.20 -1.46
N TYR A 92 -2.80 5.53 -0.46
CA TYR A 92 -1.97 4.60 0.31
C TYR A 92 -2.63 4.36 1.65
N SER A 93 -2.85 3.09 1.99
CA SER A 93 -3.36 2.70 3.31
C SER A 93 -2.37 1.75 3.98
N LEU A 94 -1.76 2.23 5.06
CA LEU A 94 -0.88 1.45 5.90
C LEU A 94 -1.68 0.61 6.88
N GLN A 95 -1.37 -0.68 6.91
CA GLN A 95 -1.94 -1.72 7.72
C GLN A 95 -0.97 -2.04 8.84
N ASN A 96 -1.47 -2.18 10.06
CA ASN A 96 -0.68 -2.70 11.18
C ASN A 96 -0.47 -4.22 11.03
N THR A 97 0.26 -4.67 10.02
CA THR A 97 0.61 -6.09 9.80
C THR A 97 1.77 -6.55 10.71
N SER A 98 1.78 -6.06 11.94
CA SER A 98 2.93 -6.18 12.84
C SER A 98 3.02 -7.57 13.47
N ALA A 99 4.25 -8.06 13.66
CA ALA A 99 4.57 -9.13 14.61
C ALA A 99 4.27 -8.68 16.06
N LEU A 100 4.32 -9.60 17.04
CA LEU A 100 4.10 -9.28 18.46
C LEU A 100 5.07 -8.17 18.92
N MET A 101 4.55 -6.97 19.17
CA MET A 101 5.33 -5.80 19.57
C MET A 101 4.77 -5.28 20.90
N GLY A 102 5.30 -5.82 21.99
CA GLY A 102 4.89 -5.44 23.35
C GLY A 102 5.20 -3.96 23.65
N ARG A 103 4.53 -3.40 24.65
CA ARG A 103 4.58 -1.96 24.98
C ARG A 103 5.99 -1.40 25.16
N HIS A 104 6.92 -2.21 25.67
CA HIS A 104 8.29 -1.81 26.02
C HIS A 104 9.35 -2.24 24.99
N HIS A 105 8.94 -2.87 23.89
CA HIS A 105 9.88 -3.25 22.84
C HIS A 105 10.38 -2.01 22.07
N GLY A 106 11.67 -1.94 21.75
CA GLY A 106 12.33 -0.74 21.21
C GLY A 106 11.77 -0.25 19.87
N LEU A 107 11.22 -1.16 19.07
CA LEU A 107 10.58 -0.83 17.80
C LEU A 107 9.09 -0.48 17.93
N THR A 108 8.49 -0.57 19.14
CA THR A 108 7.04 -0.43 19.31
C THR A 108 6.61 0.99 19.02
N THR A 109 5.86 1.12 17.92
CA THR A 109 5.28 2.37 17.46
C THR A 109 4.30 2.93 18.48
N LYS A 110 4.07 4.24 18.43
CA LYS A 110 3.02 4.88 19.24
C LYS A 110 1.65 4.23 19.03
N PHE A 111 1.37 3.75 17.82
CA PHE A 111 0.14 3.02 17.51
C PHE A 111 0.04 1.72 18.32
N ASN A 112 1.04 0.83 18.22
CA ASN A 112 1.00 -0.48 18.89
C ASN A 112 1.07 -0.38 20.43
N ARG A 113 1.65 0.68 21.00
CA ARG A 113 1.63 0.88 22.47
C ARG A 113 0.21 0.99 23.05
N ARG A 114 -0.76 1.40 22.25
CA ARG A 114 -2.17 1.51 22.66
C ARG A 114 -2.86 0.16 22.80
N TYR A 115 -2.39 -0.85 22.06
CA TYR A 115 -3.00 -2.17 22.03
C TYR A 115 -2.40 -3.16 23.01
N ASP A 116 -1.27 -2.81 23.65
CA ASP A 116 -0.52 -3.66 24.59
C ASP A 116 -0.51 -5.13 24.17
N ARG A 117 0.20 -5.42 23.07
CA ARG A 117 0.15 -6.75 22.44
C ARG A 117 0.71 -7.80 23.38
N ARG A 118 -0.11 -8.79 23.72
CA ARG A 118 0.23 -9.89 24.62
C ARG A 118 -0.04 -11.22 23.95
N PHE A 119 0.86 -12.16 24.15
CA PHE A 119 0.71 -13.54 23.68
C PHE A 119 -0.53 -14.20 24.29
N GLY A 120 -1.28 -14.95 23.49
CA GLY A 120 -2.51 -15.64 23.89
C GLY A 120 -3.74 -14.73 24.05
N LEU A 121 -3.62 -13.43 23.79
CA LEU A 121 -4.75 -12.49 23.85
C LEU A 121 -5.19 -12.04 22.45
N PRO A 122 -6.43 -11.54 22.28
CA PRO A 122 -6.87 -10.98 21.00
C PRO A 122 -5.97 -9.86 20.45
N SER A 123 -5.20 -9.18 21.30
CA SER A 123 -4.23 -8.15 20.88
C SER A 123 -2.91 -8.72 20.32
N GLU A 124 -2.71 -10.03 20.38
CA GLU A 124 -1.49 -10.70 19.90
C GLU A 124 -1.25 -10.44 18.42
N TYR A 125 -2.30 -10.56 17.61
CA TYR A 125 -2.29 -10.45 16.16
C TYR A 125 -2.96 -9.17 15.68
N ALA A 126 -2.68 -8.78 14.45
CA ALA A 126 -3.40 -7.72 13.76
C ALA A 126 -3.58 -8.12 12.30
N GLY A 127 -4.76 -7.88 11.77
CA GLY A 127 -5.07 -8.19 10.39
C GLY A 127 -6.33 -7.50 9.93
N TYR A 128 -6.63 -7.66 8.64
CA TYR A 128 -7.70 -6.92 7.97
C TYR A 128 -8.45 -7.83 7.01
N VAL A 129 -9.77 -7.70 6.99
CA VAL A 129 -10.60 -8.14 5.87
C VAL A 129 -10.77 -6.94 4.93
N VAL A 130 -10.43 -7.14 3.67
CA VAL A 130 -10.50 -6.10 2.62
C VAL A 130 -11.74 -6.35 1.78
N SER A 131 -12.68 -5.42 1.82
CA SER A 131 -13.91 -5.44 1.02
C SER A 131 -13.85 -4.36 -0.05
N VAL A 132 -13.98 -4.78 -1.31
CA VAL A 132 -13.97 -3.88 -2.48
C VAL A 132 -15.39 -3.84 -3.05
N ASP A 133 -16.08 -2.71 -2.88
CA ASP A 133 -17.37 -2.47 -3.52
C ASP A 133 -17.13 -1.67 -4.80
N THR A 134 -17.26 -2.33 -5.94
CA THR A 134 -17.02 -1.72 -7.26
C THR A 134 -18.19 -0.87 -7.76
N GLN A 135 -19.40 -1.07 -7.24
CA GLN A 135 -20.56 -0.25 -7.61
C GLN A 135 -20.52 1.08 -6.88
N GLN A 136 -20.26 1.04 -5.57
CA GLN A 136 -20.12 2.23 -4.75
C GLN A 136 -18.74 2.87 -4.84
N ARG A 137 -17.76 2.23 -5.50
CA ARG A 137 -16.35 2.64 -5.54
C ARG A 137 -15.79 2.89 -4.13
N LEU A 138 -16.03 1.93 -3.24
CA LEU A 138 -15.72 2.01 -1.83
C LEU A 138 -14.81 0.85 -1.44
N LEU A 139 -13.66 1.18 -0.84
CA LEU A 139 -12.78 0.20 -0.22
C LEU A 139 -12.94 0.29 1.30
N SER A 140 -13.33 -0.83 1.90
CA SER A 140 -13.50 -0.97 3.36
C SER A 140 -12.48 -1.96 3.91
N LEU A 141 -11.78 -1.54 4.96
CA LEU A 141 -10.82 -2.34 5.70
C LEU A 141 -11.41 -2.62 7.08
N TYR A 142 -11.72 -3.88 7.37
CA TYR A 142 -12.25 -4.31 8.66
C TYR A 142 -11.12 -4.97 9.46
N GLY A 143 -10.62 -4.25 10.46
CA GLY A 143 -9.51 -4.72 11.28
C GLY A 143 -9.96 -5.71 12.35
N TYR A 144 -9.12 -6.69 12.63
CA TYR A 144 -9.24 -7.59 13.78
C TYR A 144 -7.93 -7.62 14.59
N GLY A 145 -8.07 -7.95 15.88
CA GLY A 145 -6.97 -7.92 16.83
C GLY A 145 -6.47 -6.49 17.12
N ALA A 146 -5.16 -6.29 17.10
CA ALA A 146 -4.49 -5.01 17.32
C ALA A 146 -4.54 -4.08 16.09
N ALA A 147 -5.74 -3.85 15.55
CA ALA A 147 -6.01 -2.98 14.41
C ALA A 147 -7.26 -2.12 14.68
N SER A 148 -7.40 -0.99 13.99
CA SER A 148 -8.62 -0.20 14.04
C SER A 148 -9.79 -0.99 13.45
N ARG A 149 -10.97 -0.88 14.06
CA ARG A 149 -12.16 -1.69 13.71
C ARG A 149 -12.56 -1.54 12.23
N VAL A 150 -12.62 -0.32 11.72
CA VAL A 150 -13.02 -0.06 10.34
C VAL A 150 -12.32 1.18 9.80
N ARG A 151 -11.86 1.10 8.55
CA ARG A 151 -11.42 2.26 7.75
C ARG A 151 -12.07 2.16 6.37
N ARG A 152 -12.52 3.28 5.84
CA ARG A 152 -13.24 3.35 4.57
C ARG A 152 -12.71 4.49 3.74
N PHE A 153 -12.56 4.25 2.44
CA PHE A 153 -12.15 5.28 1.51
C PHE A 153 -12.80 5.08 0.14
N GLN A 154 -13.21 6.21 -0.42
CA GLN A 154 -13.78 6.31 -1.75
C GLN A 154 -12.65 6.35 -2.78
N TYR A 155 -12.81 5.68 -3.92
CA TYR A 155 -11.80 5.63 -4.98
C TYR A 155 -12.36 5.90 -6.38
#